data_AF-A0A946S216-F1
#
_entry.id   AF-A0A946S216-F1
#
_cell.length_a   1.000
_cell.length_b   1.000
_cell.length_c   1.000
_cell.angle_alpha   90.00
_cell.angle_beta   90.00
_cell.angle_gamma   90.00
#
_symmetry.space_group_name_H-M   'P 1'
#
loop_
_entity.id
_entity.type
_entity.pdbx_description
1 polymer ?
#
loop_
_entity_poly.entity_id
_entity_poly.type
_entity_poly.pdbx_seq_one_letter_code
_entity_poly.pdbx_strand_id
1 'polypeptide(L)'
;MNSILKIGIDPGINTGYTELENGKIVFIKTLTFWTAVKRLEILAALSQKEKNQLQVFIEDPGLIKPTFPRDVNQAVKQKISQDVGRNKRDAQLLIELCEQKGIPVTRVRPSSRTMTKLPADKFKMITKYTGRTSEHARDACMLVWGR
;
A
#
# COMPACT_ATOMS: atom_id res chain seq x y z
N MET A 1 0.36 7.01 26.45
CA MET A 1 0.51 5.71 25.77
C MET A 1 1.08 6.00 24.41
N ASN A 2 2.24 5.43 24.05
CA ASN A 2 2.78 5.62 22.71
C ASN A 2 1.85 4.89 21.73
N SER A 3 1.31 5.60 20.75
CA SER A 3 0.43 4.97 19.76
C SER A 3 1.27 4.18 18.76
N ILE A 4 0.71 3.07 18.27
CA ILE A 4 1.31 2.29 17.19
C ILE A 4 0.55 2.64 15.91
N LEU A 5 1.26 3.28 14.98
CA LEU A 5 0.77 3.68 13.67
C LEU A 5 1.34 2.74 12.60
N LYS A 6 0.45 1.98 11.95
CA LYS A 6 0.79 1.09 10.84
C LYS A 6 0.22 1.66 9.55
N ILE A 7 1.04 1.76 8.51
CA ILE A 7 0.65 2.30 7.21
C ILE A 7 0.69 1.18 6.18
N GLY A 8 -0.39 1.00 5.43
CA GLY A 8 -0.44 0.09 4.28
C GLY A 8 -0.47 0.86 2.97
N ILE A 9 0.35 0.44 2.00
CA ILE A 9 0.46 1.09 0.69
C ILE A 9 0.41 0.05 -0.44
N ASP A 10 -0.55 0.24 -1.33
CA ASP A 10 -0.65 -0.44 -2.64
C ASP A 10 -0.16 0.54 -3.73
N PRO A 11 1.07 0.40 -4.24
CA PRO A 11 1.69 1.38 -5.12
C PRO A 11 1.20 1.31 -6.57
N GLY A 12 1.18 2.48 -7.21
CA GLY A 12 0.81 2.68 -8.61
C GLY A 12 0.16 4.05 -8.80
N ILE A 13 -0.32 4.32 -10.03
CA ILE A 13 -0.97 5.60 -10.38
C ILE A 13 -2.10 5.95 -9.40
N ASN A 14 -2.91 4.95 -9.05
CA ASN A 14 -3.92 5.02 -8.01
C ASN A 14 -3.37 4.38 -6.73
N THR A 15 -2.55 5.11 -6.00
CA THR A 15 -1.88 4.58 -4.80
C THR A 15 -2.90 4.31 -3.70
N GLY A 16 -3.17 3.05 -3.39
CA GLY A 16 -3.96 2.68 -2.22
C GLY A 16 -3.20 3.02 -0.95
N TYR A 17 -3.87 3.65 0.02
CA TYR A 17 -3.21 4.12 1.23
C TYR A 17 -4.13 3.98 2.44
N THR A 18 -3.61 3.40 3.52
CA THR A 18 -4.33 3.22 4.79
C THR A 18 -3.43 3.50 5.99
N GLU A 19 -3.98 4.17 7.00
CA GLU A 19 -3.39 4.36 8.32
C GLU A 19 -4.24 3.61 9.35
N LEU A 20 -3.59 2.72 10.10
CA LEU A 20 -4.14 2.06 11.27
C LEU A 20 -3.46 2.61 12.53
N GLU A 21 -4.24 3.22 13.41
CA GLU A 21 -3.78 3.60 14.74
C GLU A 21 -4.35 2.60 15.76
N ASN A 22 -3.46 1.88 16.46
CA ASN A 22 -3.85 0.87 17.46
C ASN A 22 -4.89 -0.14 16.93
N GLY A 23 -4.73 -0.54 15.66
CA GLY A 23 -5.62 -1.50 14.99
C GLY A 23 -6.93 -0.92 14.43
N LYS A 24 -7.17 0.39 14.57
CA LYS A 24 -8.36 1.06 14.02
C LYS A 24 -8.01 1.88 12.79
N ILE A 25 -8.86 1.82 11.76
CA ILE A 25 -8.70 2.64 10.56
C ILE A 25 -9.00 4.10 10.90
N VAL A 26 -7.96 4.93 10.85
CA VAL A 26 -8.07 6.39 11.02
C VAL A 26 -8.05 7.12 9.67
N PHE A 27 -7.44 6.51 8.66
CA PHE A 27 -7.42 7.04 7.30
C PHE A 27 -7.36 5.91 6.27
N ILE A 28 -8.15 6.02 5.21
CA ILE A 28 -8.16 5.07 4.09
C ILE A 28 -8.63 5.79 2.82
N LYS A 29 -7.77 5.88 1.81
CA LYS A 29 -8.09 6.50 0.51
C LYS A 29 -7.19 5.94 -0.60
N THR A 30 -7.63 6.13 -1.84
CA THR A 30 -6.70 6.17 -2.98
C THR A 30 -6.14 7.58 -3.08
N LEU A 31 -4.82 7.68 -3.16
CA LEU A 31 -4.07 8.90 -3.30
C LEU A 31 -3.32 8.90 -4.63
N THR A 32 -2.83 10.08 -5.02
CA THR A 32 -1.76 10.16 -6.01
C THR A 32 -0.43 9.80 -5.35
N PHE A 33 0.55 9.37 -6.15
CA PHE A 33 1.90 9.05 -5.67
C PHE A 33 2.49 10.16 -4.78
N TRP A 34 2.50 11.41 -5.27
CA TRP A 34 3.08 12.54 -4.54
C TRP A 34 2.30 12.90 -3.27
N THR A 35 0.97 12.69 -3.25
CA THR A 35 0.19 12.86 -2.02
C THR A 35 0.56 11.80 -0.98
N ALA A 36 0.81 10.55 -1.38
CA ALA A 36 1.29 9.51 -0.48
C ALA A 36 2.69 9.83 0.07
N VAL A 37 3.61 10.30 -0.78
CA VAL A 37 4.95 10.77 -0.39
C VAL A 37 4.85 11.86 0.69
N LYS A 38 4.13 12.95 0.42
CA LYS A 38 3.98 14.07 1.38
C LYS A 38 3.42 13.60 2.71
N ARG A 39 2.47 12.66 2.68
CA ARG A 39 1.83 12.13 3.89
C ARG A 39 2.80 11.28 4.71
N LEU A 40 3.60 10.43 4.07
CA LEU A 40 4.68 9.69 4.73
C LEU A 40 5.70 10.62 5.39
N GLU A 41 6.11 11.70 4.70
CA GLU A 41 7.06 12.65 5.25
C GLU A 41 6.53 13.36 6.50
N ILE A 42 5.26 13.78 6.48
CA ILE A 42 4.61 14.40 7.64
C ILE A 42 4.55 13.41 8.80
N LEU A 43 4.12 12.16 8.56
CA LEU A 43 3.98 11.15 9.61
C LEU A 43 5.33 10.73 10.19
N ALA A 44 6.39 10.69 9.38
CA ALA A 44 7.75 10.44 9.86
C ALA A 44 8.21 11.54 10.83
N ALA A 45 8.00 12.81 10.46
CA ALA A 45 8.36 13.95 11.32
C ALA A 45 7.57 13.97 12.63
N LEU A 46 6.26 13.69 12.58
CA LEU A 46 5.41 13.61 13.77
C LEU A 46 5.81 12.43 14.68
N SER A 47 6.06 11.25 14.11
CA SER A 47 6.41 10.06 14.88
C SER A 47 7.73 10.23 15.64
N GLN A 48 8.71 10.90 15.04
CA GLN A 48 9.98 11.25 15.70
C GLN A 48 9.76 12.22 16.86
N LYS A 49 8.91 13.23 16.68
CA LYS A 49 8.60 14.23 17.72
C LYS A 49 7.83 13.64 18.89
N GLU A 50 6.85 12.78 18.62
CA GLU A 50 5.93 12.22 19.62
C GLU A 50 6.40 10.88 20.20
N LYS A 51 7.50 10.32 19.68
CA LYS A 51 8.02 8.98 20.04
C LYS A 51 6.98 7.86 19.80
N ASN A 52 6.12 8.05 18.79
CA ASN A 52 5.16 7.03 18.36
C ASN A 52 5.86 5.98 17.49
N GLN A 53 5.36 4.74 17.54
CA GLN A 53 5.89 3.66 16.71
C GLN A 53 5.25 3.73 15.33
N LEU A 54 6.06 4.02 14.31
CA LEU A 54 5.63 4.03 12.91
C LEU A 54 6.19 2.81 12.16
N GLN A 55 5.33 2.08 11.47
CA GLN A 55 5.74 1.01 10.56
C GLN A 55 4.96 1.07 9.26
N VAL A 56 5.67 0.95 8.13
CA VAL A 56 5.08 1.00 6.79
C VAL A 56 5.14 -0.39 6.14
N PHE A 57 4.06 -0.80 5.49
CA PHE A 57 3.94 -2.02 4.72
C PHE A 57 3.61 -1.65 3.28
N ILE A 58 4.49 -2.00 2.35
CA ILE A 58 4.35 -1.65 0.94
C ILE A 58 4.27 -2.93 0.13
N GLU A 59 3.23 -3.06 -0.69
CA GLU A 59 3.20 -4.15 -1.67
C GLU A 59 4.30 -3.93 -2.72
N ASP A 60 5.10 -4.96 -2.96
CA ASP A 60 6.24 -4.87 -3.86
C ASP A 60 6.15 -5.90 -5.01
N PRO A 61 5.74 -5.48 -6.22
CA PRO A 61 5.70 -6.33 -7.39
C PRO A 61 7.08 -6.88 -7.81
N GLY A 62 8.17 -6.30 -7.33
CA GLY A 62 9.55 -6.78 -7.52
C GLY A 62 9.83 -8.12 -6.85
N LEU A 63 9.05 -8.50 -5.84
CA LEU A 63 9.18 -9.79 -5.15
C LEU A 63 8.57 -10.98 -5.92
N ILE A 64 7.92 -10.72 -7.05
CA ILE A 64 7.36 -11.76 -7.92
C ILE A 64 8.29 -11.98 -9.11
N LYS A 65 8.50 -13.25 -9.46
CA LYS A 65 9.19 -13.62 -10.71
C LYS A 65 8.52 -12.95 -11.90
N PRO A 66 9.28 -12.43 -12.89
CA PRO A 66 8.70 -11.84 -14.09
C PRO A 66 7.67 -12.80 -14.70
N THR A 67 6.41 -12.36 -14.74
CA THR A 67 5.32 -13.12 -15.34
C THR A 67 5.04 -12.50 -16.69
N PHE A 68 5.25 -13.28 -17.75
CA PHE A 68 4.87 -12.87 -19.10
C PHE A 68 3.44 -13.34 -19.33
N PRO A 69 2.51 -12.42 -19.63
CA PRO A 69 1.16 -12.81 -20.05
C PRO A 69 1.25 -13.82 -21.20
N ARG A 70 0.61 -14.98 -21.01
CA ARG A 70 0.43 -16.02 -22.04
C ARG A 70 -0.98 -15.83 -22.63
N ASP A 71 -1.14 -16.18 -23.89
CA ASP A 71 -2.45 -16.16 -24.58
C ASP A 71 -3.13 -14.79 -24.69
N VAL A 72 -2.35 -13.72 -24.84
CA VAL A 72 -2.85 -12.38 -25.18
C VAL A 72 -2.09 -11.80 -26.37
N ASN A 73 -2.72 -10.91 -27.13
CA ASN A 73 -2.09 -10.23 -28.26
C ASN A 73 -0.85 -9.42 -27.78
N GLN A 74 0.17 -9.32 -28.63
CA GLN A 74 1.43 -8.62 -28.39
C GLN A 74 1.24 -7.20 -27.85
N ALA A 75 0.28 -6.42 -28.38
CA ALA A 75 0.01 -5.07 -27.89
C ALA A 75 -0.45 -5.04 -26.42
N VAL A 76 -1.32 -5.99 -26.05
CA VAL A 76 -1.80 -6.14 -24.66
C VAL A 76 -0.66 -6.58 -23.75
N LYS A 77 0.17 -7.53 -24.22
CA LYS A 77 1.35 -8.00 -23.49
C LYS A 77 2.32 -6.87 -23.19
N GLN A 78 2.63 -6.03 -24.19
CA GLN A 78 3.53 -4.87 -24.04
C GLN A 78 2.97 -3.86 -23.03
N LYS A 79 1.66 -3.55 -23.10
CA LYS A 79 1.00 -2.66 -22.15
C LYS A 79 1.12 -3.19 -20.72
N ILE A 80 0.78 -4.46 -20.49
CA ILE A 80 0.89 -5.09 -19.16
C ILE A 80 2.33 -5.01 -18.64
N SER A 81 3.33 -5.31 -19.49
CA SER A 81 4.74 -5.21 -19.08
C SER A 81 5.15 -3.78 -18.71
N GLN A 82 4.67 -2.77 -19.42
CA GLN A 82 4.92 -1.36 -19.07
C GLN A 82 4.23 -0.97 -17.75
N ASP A 83 2.98 -1.36 -17.56
CA ASP A 83 2.22 -1.07 -16.34
C ASP A 83 2.87 -1.72 -15.12
N VAL A 84 3.30 -2.98 -15.23
CA VAL A 84 4.08 -3.66 -14.17
C VAL A 84 5.40 -2.95 -13.90
N GLY A 85 6.10 -2.49 -14.93
CA GLY A 85 7.34 -1.72 -14.79
C GLY A 85 7.13 -0.40 -14.02
N ARG A 86 6.06 0.33 -14.33
CA ARG A 86 5.68 1.58 -13.65
C ARG A 86 5.38 1.33 -12.17
N ASN A 87 4.54 0.34 -11.85
CA ASN A 87 4.21 0.01 -10.46
C ASN A 87 5.43 -0.44 -9.66
N LYS A 88 6.36 -1.21 -10.27
CA LYS A 88 7.64 -1.56 -9.65
C LYS A 88 8.47 -0.33 -9.30
N ARG A 89 8.52 0.66 -10.19
CA ARG A 89 9.26 1.91 -9.93
C ARG A 89 8.65 2.70 -8.79
N ASP A 90 7.33 2.84 -8.76
CA ASP A 90 6.62 3.56 -7.69
C ASP A 90 6.84 2.89 -6.33
N ALA A 91 6.76 1.55 -6.27
CA ALA A 91 7.05 0.78 -5.06
C ALA A 91 8.49 1.02 -4.56
N GLN A 92 9.47 0.95 -5.46
CA GLN A 92 10.88 1.20 -5.13
C GLN A 92 11.11 2.60 -4.56
N LEU A 93 10.54 3.63 -5.20
CA LEU A 93 10.68 5.01 -4.72
C LEU A 93 10.10 5.22 -3.32
N LEU A 94 8.96 4.60 -3.01
CA LEU A 94 8.35 4.70 -1.69
C LEU A 94 9.16 3.94 -0.62
N ILE A 95 9.76 2.81 -0.98
CA ILE A 95 10.67 2.05 -0.10
C ILE A 95 11.94 2.88 0.18
N GLU A 96 12.58 3.41 -0.87
CA GLU A 96 13.76 4.29 -0.76
C GLU A 96 13.46 5.51 0.13
N LEU A 97 12.28 6.13 -0.05
CA LEU A 97 11.85 7.23 0.81
C LEU A 97 11.74 6.80 2.29
N CYS A 98 11.15 5.64 2.57
CA CYS A 98 11.05 5.14 3.94
C CYS A 98 12.43 4.90 4.56
N GLU A 99 13.34 4.27 3.81
CA GLU A 99 14.73 4.03 4.23
C GLU A 99 15.47 5.35 4.52
N GLN A 100 15.36 6.34 3.61
CA GLN A 100 15.97 7.66 3.78
C GLN A 100 15.47 8.40 5.02
N LYS A 101 14.19 8.23 5.38
CA LYS A 101 13.58 8.87 6.56
C LYS A 101 13.74 8.04 7.84
N GLY A 102 14.39 6.87 7.77
CA GLY A 102 14.54 5.96 8.90
C GLY A 102 13.23 5.32 9.36
N ILE A 103 12.25 5.21 8.47
CA ILE A 103 10.95 4.59 8.76
C ILE A 103 11.08 3.07 8.58
N PRO A 104 10.74 2.26 9.60
CA PRO A 104 10.66 0.81 9.45
C PRO A 104 9.69 0.42 8.33
N VAL A 105 10.23 -0.17 7.26
CA VAL A 105 9.46 -0.60 6.08
C VAL A 105 9.50 -2.12 5.92
N THR A 106 8.33 -2.72 5.70
CA THR A 106 8.17 -4.15 5.38
C THR A 106 7.65 -4.28 3.96
N ARG A 107 8.46 -4.91 3.10
CA ARG A 107 8.08 -5.23 1.72
C ARG A 107 7.16 -6.44 1.74
N VAL A 108 5.94 -6.28 1.23
CA VAL A 108 4.93 -7.34 1.18
C VAL A 108 4.88 -7.89 -0.24
N ARG A 109 5.04 -9.20 -0.38
CA ARG A 109 4.87 -9.86 -1.68
C ARG A 109 3.39 -9.80 -2.08
N PRO A 110 3.04 -9.39 -3.31
CA PRO A 110 1.66 -9.47 -3.77
C PRO A 110 1.18 -10.92 -3.68
N SER A 111 0.06 -11.15 -3.01
CA SER A 111 -0.45 -12.48 -2.70
C SER A 111 -1.71 -12.77 -3.51
N SER A 112 -2.03 -14.05 -3.76
CA SER A 112 -3.31 -14.44 -4.39
C SER A 112 -4.54 -13.98 -3.60
N ARG A 113 -4.41 -13.73 -2.29
CA ARG A 113 -5.47 -13.10 -1.47
C ARG A 113 -5.62 -11.61 -1.75
N THR A 114 -4.54 -10.92 -2.14
CA THR A 114 -4.59 -9.53 -2.64
C THR A 114 -5.10 -9.51 -4.10
N MET A 115 -4.79 -10.56 -4.89
CA MET A 115 -5.26 -10.66 -6.28
C MET A 115 -6.76 -10.94 -6.39
N THR A 116 -7.37 -11.56 -5.37
CA THR A 116 -8.83 -11.72 -5.31
C THR A 116 -9.42 -10.44 -4.73
N LYS A 117 -9.73 -9.48 -5.62
CA LYS A 117 -10.34 -8.18 -5.33
C LYS A 117 -11.36 -8.31 -4.20
N LEU A 118 -11.08 -7.71 -3.05
CA LEU A 118 -11.96 -7.81 -1.90
C LEU A 118 -13.20 -6.91 -2.14
N PRO A 119 -14.42 -7.47 -2.20
CA PRO A 119 -15.63 -6.66 -2.35
C PRO A 119 -15.85 -5.74 -1.15
N ALA A 120 -16.50 -4.61 -1.38
CA ALA A 120 -16.76 -3.60 -0.35
C ALA A 120 -17.52 -4.18 0.86
N ASP A 121 -18.50 -5.05 0.63
CA ASP A 121 -19.30 -5.66 1.71
C ASP A 121 -18.47 -6.58 2.59
N LYS A 122 -17.63 -7.44 1.97
CA LYS A 122 -16.71 -8.30 2.72
C LYS A 122 -15.70 -7.48 3.51
N PHE A 123 -15.16 -6.41 2.92
CA PHE A 123 -14.26 -5.49 3.62
C PHE A 123 -14.93 -4.88 4.84
N LYS A 124 -16.15 -4.34 4.69
CA LYS A 124 -16.93 -3.79 5.81
C LYS A 124 -17.19 -4.83 6.90
N MET A 125 -17.47 -6.08 6.54
CA MET A 125 -17.67 -7.16 7.52
C MET A 125 -16.41 -7.45 8.34
N ILE A 126 -15.24 -7.45 7.67
CA ILE A 126 -13.93 -7.75 8.27
C ILE A 126 -13.44 -6.58 9.12
N THR A 127 -13.47 -5.35 8.59
CA THR A 127 -12.84 -4.18 9.22
C THR A 127 -13.79 -3.33 10.05
N LYS A 128 -15.10 -3.56 9.92
CA LYS A 128 -16.18 -2.72 10.46
C LYS A 128 -16.14 -1.27 9.95
N TYR A 129 -15.32 -0.96 8.94
CA TYR A 129 -15.26 0.35 8.34
C TYR A 129 -16.47 0.60 7.45
N THR A 130 -17.23 1.66 7.74
CA THR A 130 -18.49 2.00 7.05
C THR A 130 -18.31 3.07 5.97
N GLY A 131 -17.14 3.70 5.87
CA GLY A 131 -16.85 4.73 4.88
C GLY A 131 -16.68 4.17 3.47
N ARG A 132 -16.73 5.07 2.48
CA ARG A 132 -16.50 4.71 1.08
C ARG A 132 -15.03 4.34 0.87
N THR A 133 -14.79 3.27 0.12
CA THR A 133 -13.45 2.79 -0.22
C THR A 133 -13.38 2.40 -1.70
N SER A 134 -12.25 2.70 -2.33
CA SER A 134 -11.86 2.13 -3.61
C SER A 134 -11.25 0.74 -3.42
N GLU A 135 -11.06 0.01 -4.51
CA GLU A 135 -10.34 -1.27 -4.52
C GLU A 135 -8.93 -1.13 -3.96
N HIS A 136 -8.11 -0.25 -4.54
CA HIS A 136 -6.73 0.01 -4.09
C HIS A 136 -6.65 0.37 -2.60
N ALA A 137 -7.58 1.18 -2.09
CA ALA A 137 -7.58 1.56 -0.67
C ALA A 137 -7.87 0.34 0.23
N ARG A 138 -8.75 -0.57 -0.19
CA ARG A 138 -9.01 -1.82 0.53
C ARG A 138 -7.79 -2.74 0.49
N ASP A 139 -7.13 -2.87 -0.66
CA ASP A 139 -5.94 -3.71 -0.81
C ASP A 139 -4.82 -3.22 0.11
N ALA A 140 -4.56 -1.91 0.11
CA ALA A 140 -3.63 -1.27 1.04
C ALA A 140 -3.97 -1.53 2.51
N CYS A 141 -5.26 -1.50 2.88
CA CYS A 141 -5.69 -1.83 4.25
C CYS A 141 -5.42 -3.30 4.60
N MET A 142 -5.66 -4.22 3.68
CA MET A 142 -5.42 -5.65 3.90
C MET A 142 -3.94 -6.00 4.05
N LEU A 143 -3.01 -5.15 3.57
CA LEU A 143 -1.58 -5.28 3.83
C LEU A 143 -1.20 -5.08 5.30
N VAL A 144 -2.05 -4.44 6.09
CA VAL A 144 -1.78 -4.10 7.50
C VAL A 144 -2.80 -4.65 8.48
N TRP A 145 -4.00 -5.00 8.02
CA TRP A 145 -5.08 -5.49 8.87
C TRP A 145 -4.68 -6.78 9.63
N GLY A 146 -4.91 -6.79 10.95
CA GLY A 146 -4.61 -7.95 11.82
C GLY A 146 -3.13 -8.16 12.15
N ARG A 147 -2.24 -7.24 11.75
CA ARG A 147 -0.83 -7.24 12.16
C ARG A 147 -0.60 -6.42 13.40
#